data_AF-M6R9G2-F1
#
_entry.id   AF-M6R9G2-F1
#
_cell.length_a   1.000
_cell.length_b   1.000
_cell.length_c   1.000
_cell.angle_alpha   90.00
_cell.angle_beta   90.00
_cell.angle_gamma   90.00
#
_symmetry.space_group_name_H-M   'P 1'
#
loop_
_entity.id
_entity.type
_entity.pdbx_description
1 polymer ?
#
loop_
_entity_poly.entity_id
_entity_poly.type
_entity_poly.pdbx_seq_one_letter_code
_entity_poly.pdbx_strand_id
1 'polypeptide(L)'
;DHSIFGEEIKNAVEKIKEGEKLSSSFGGSVILPQMVLGMIAAGEVSDRVPEMMNKLADIYDSEVDTAIKTMTQSMEPLMIVVMGLLIGTIMASIMVPMYNLTQQLQNI
;
A
#
# COMPACT_ATOMS: atom_id res chain seq x y z
N ASP A 1 -17.07 12.14 -1.06
CA ASP A 1 -15.66 12.18 -1.45
C ASP A 1 -15.35 12.28 -2.94
N HIS A 2 -16.21 11.83 -3.88
CA HIS A 2 -15.94 12.00 -5.31
C HIS A 2 -16.14 13.43 -5.87
N SER A 3 -16.75 14.33 -5.10
CA SER A 3 -17.09 15.68 -5.56
C SER A 3 -15.85 16.56 -5.74
N ILE A 4 -14.85 16.44 -4.87
CA ILE A 4 -13.68 17.33 -4.88
C ILE A 4 -12.79 17.02 -6.09
N PHE A 5 -12.52 15.74 -6.37
CA PHE A 5 -11.72 15.35 -7.54
C PHE A 5 -12.39 15.73 -8.87
N GLY A 6 -13.72 15.52 -8.97
CA GLY A 6 -14.47 15.92 -10.16
C GLY A 6 -14.49 17.44 -10.36
N GLU A 7 -14.58 18.21 -9.28
CA GLU A 7 -14.51 19.67 -9.29
C GLU A 7 -13.12 20.16 -9.69
N GLU A 8 -12.05 19.50 -9.21
CA GLU A 8 -10.67 19.80 -9.59
C GLU A 8 -10.43 19.59 -11.10
N ILE A 9 -10.91 18.45 -11.64
CA ILE A 9 -10.82 18.18 -13.08
C ILE A 9 -11.59 19.22 -13.88
N LYS A 10 -12.79 19.59 -13.43
CA LYS A 10 -13.61 20.59 -14.11
C LYS A 10 -12.91 21.96 -14.14
N ASN A 11 -12.32 22.37 -13.02
CA ASN A 11 -11.54 23.61 -12.93
C ASN A 11 -10.29 23.56 -13.82
N ALA A 12 -9.59 22.43 -13.87
CA ALA A 12 -8.45 22.25 -14.77
C ALA A 12 -8.87 22.34 -16.25
N VAL A 13 -10.01 21.76 -16.63
CA VAL A 13 -10.55 21.84 -17.99
C VAL A 13 -10.90 23.28 -18.38
N GLU A 14 -11.42 24.09 -17.46
CA GLU A 14 -11.68 25.51 -17.71
C GLU A 14 -10.37 26.28 -17.98
N LYS A 15 -9.34 26.09 -17.17
CA LYS A 15 -8.02 26.72 -17.37
C LYS A 15 -7.35 26.32 -18.69
N ILE A 16 -7.46 25.04 -19.08
CA ILE A 16 -6.93 24.56 -20.37
C ILE A 16 -7.64 25.24 -21.54
N LYS A 17 -8.96 25.46 -21.45
CA LYS A 17 -9.72 26.19 -22.48
C LYS A 17 -9.30 27.65 -22.58
N GLU A 18 -8.83 28.23 -21.48
CA GLU A 18 -8.27 29.59 -21.42
C GLU A 18 -6.82 29.66 -21.97
N GLY A 19 -6.23 28.52 -22.33
CA GLY A 19 -4.90 28.42 -22.93
C GLY A 19 -3.77 28.12 -21.94
N GLU A 20 -4.09 27.79 -20.68
CA GLU A 20 -3.08 27.29 -19.75
C GLU A 20 -2.57 25.91 -20.15
N LYS A 21 -1.32 25.63 -19.76
CA LYS A 21 -0.72 24.31 -19.91
C LYS A 21 -1.47 23.30 -19.04
N LEU A 22 -1.55 22.07 -19.50
CA LEU A 22 -2.19 20.97 -18.77
C LEU A 22 -1.52 20.77 -17.40
N SER A 23 -0.19 20.76 -17.37
CA SER A 23 0.59 20.62 -16.13
C SER A 23 0.37 21.77 -15.14
N SER A 24 0.25 23.02 -15.61
CA SER A 24 -0.01 24.17 -14.75
C SER A 24 -1.45 24.27 -14.29
N SER A 25 -2.40 23.78 -15.10
CA SER A 25 -3.83 23.77 -14.79
C SER A 25 -4.14 22.96 -13.51
N PHE A 26 -3.32 21.92 -13.26
CA PHE A 26 -3.35 21.11 -12.04
C PHE A 26 -2.37 21.57 -10.94
N GLY A 27 -1.53 22.59 -11.19
CA GLY A 27 -0.40 22.98 -10.34
C GLY A 27 -0.76 23.57 -8.96
N GLY A 28 -2.05 23.70 -8.63
CA GLY A 28 -2.54 24.05 -7.30
C GLY A 28 -3.34 22.95 -6.62
N SER A 29 -3.45 21.76 -7.24
CA SER A 29 -4.22 20.65 -6.68
C SER A 29 -3.45 19.98 -5.55
N VAL A 30 -4.01 20.01 -4.35
CA VAL A 30 -3.46 19.29 -3.18
C VAL A 30 -3.66 17.78 -3.34
N ILE A 31 -4.55 17.36 -4.23
CA ILE A 31 -4.97 15.97 -4.41
C ILE A 31 -4.03 15.22 -5.36
N LEU A 32 -3.38 15.90 -6.29
CA LEU A 32 -2.48 15.27 -7.26
C LEU A 32 -1.04 15.25 -6.74
N PRO A 33 -0.44 14.05 -6.56
CA PRO A 33 0.96 13.95 -6.15
C PRO A 33 1.90 14.60 -7.17
N GLN A 34 3.06 15.08 -6.68
CA GLN A 34 4.09 15.71 -7.52
C GLN A 34 4.55 14.81 -8.69
N MET A 35 4.52 13.49 -8.50
CA MET A 35 4.85 12.51 -9.53
C MET A 35 3.89 12.61 -10.74
N VAL A 36 2.58 12.75 -10.47
CA VAL A 36 1.54 12.88 -11.50
C VAL A 36 1.74 14.17 -12.28
N LEU A 37 1.93 15.30 -11.59
CA LEU A 37 2.21 16.59 -12.22
C LEU A 37 3.47 16.55 -13.10
N GLY A 38 4.53 15.86 -12.63
CA GLY A 38 5.77 15.68 -13.38
C GLY A 38 5.60 14.85 -14.65
N MET A 39 4.82 13.77 -14.60
CA MET A 39 4.54 12.94 -15.77
C MET A 39 3.62 13.64 -16.78
N ILE A 40 2.65 14.42 -16.30
CA ILE A 40 1.84 15.30 -17.16
C ILE A 40 2.74 16.32 -17.87
N ALA A 41 3.60 17.01 -17.13
CA ALA A 41 4.51 18.01 -17.70
C ALA A 41 5.48 17.40 -18.72
N ALA A 42 6.04 16.23 -18.43
CA ALA A 42 6.92 15.52 -19.36
C ALA A 42 6.16 15.06 -20.62
N GLY A 43 4.92 14.57 -20.46
CA GLY A 43 4.04 14.21 -21.56
C GLY A 43 3.64 15.42 -22.41
N GLU A 44 3.41 16.57 -21.79
CA GLU A 44 3.06 17.82 -22.47
C GLU A 44 4.23 18.39 -23.27
N VAL A 45 5.46 18.32 -22.74
CA VAL A 45 6.67 18.75 -23.46
C VAL A 45 6.99 17.83 -24.65
N SER A 46 6.57 16.56 -24.59
CA SER A 46 6.87 15.55 -25.61
C SER A 46 5.69 15.21 -26.54
N ASP A 47 4.55 15.92 -26.42
CA ASP A 47 3.28 15.60 -27.08
C ASP A 47 2.79 14.16 -26.87
N ARG A 48 3.10 13.58 -25.69
CA ARG A 48 2.77 12.21 -25.29
C ARG A 48 1.96 12.14 -24.00
N VAL A 49 1.17 13.16 -23.71
CA VAL A 49 0.25 13.17 -22.55
C VAL A 49 -0.59 11.88 -22.46
N PRO A 50 -1.23 11.38 -23.53
CA PRO A 50 -2.05 10.16 -23.42
C PRO A 50 -1.24 8.93 -23.01
N GLU A 51 0.00 8.80 -23.50
CA GLU A 51 0.91 7.71 -23.14
C GLU A 51 1.30 7.81 -21.65
N MET A 52 1.61 9.01 -21.17
CA MET A 52 1.94 9.23 -19.76
C MET A 52 0.76 8.98 -18.83
N MET A 53 -0.47 9.30 -19.24
CA MET A 53 -1.68 9.04 -18.45
C MET A 53 -1.96 7.53 -18.33
N ASN A 54 -1.81 6.77 -19.43
CA ASN A 54 -1.91 5.32 -19.36
C ASN A 54 -0.85 4.73 -18.43
N LYS A 55 0.38 5.23 -18.52
CA LYS A 55 1.47 4.77 -17.64
C LYS A 55 1.22 5.08 -16.17
N LEU A 56 0.59 6.22 -15.86
CA LEU A 56 0.17 6.53 -14.50
C LEU A 56 -0.91 5.56 -14.01
N ALA A 57 -1.89 5.21 -14.85
CA ALA A 57 -2.89 4.21 -14.51
C ALA A 57 -2.24 2.85 -14.19
N ASP A 58 -1.32 2.40 -15.05
CA ASP A 58 -0.57 1.15 -14.82
C ASP A 58 0.24 1.18 -13.52
N ILE A 59 0.83 2.33 -13.18
CA ILE A 59 1.58 2.50 -11.92
C ILE A 59 0.64 2.39 -10.73
N TYR A 60 -0.51 3.07 -10.73
CA TYR A 60 -1.47 3.03 -9.63
C TYR A 60 -2.09 1.64 -9.46
N ASP A 61 -2.42 0.95 -10.54
CA ASP A 61 -2.92 -0.43 -10.49
C ASP A 61 -1.85 -1.36 -9.88
N SER A 62 -0.60 -1.21 -10.30
CA SER A 62 0.54 -1.96 -9.74
C SER A 62 0.81 -1.65 -8.26
N GLU A 63 0.65 -0.39 -7.84
CA GLU A 63 0.75 0.01 -6.43
C GLU A 63 -0.33 -0.64 -5.58
N VAL A 64 -1.58 -0.69 -6.08
CA VAL A 64 -2.69 -1.37 -5.42
C VAL A 64 -2.41 -2.87 -5.29
N ASP A 65 -2.00 -3.53 -6.38
CA ASP A 65 -1.65 -4.95 -6.36
C ASP A 65 -0.52 -5.24 -5.38
N THR A 66 0.51 -4.39 -5.37
CA THR A 66 1.65 -4.49 -4.44
C THR A 66 1.22 -4.30 -3.00
N ALA A 67 0.34 -3.35 -2.72
CA ALA A 67 -0.20 -3.11 -1.40
C ALA A 67 -0.99 -4.33 -0.89
N ILE A 68 -1.87 -4.89 -1.73
CA ILE A 68 -2.64 -6.10 -1.41
C ILE A 68 -1.72 -7.29 -1.13
N LYS A 69 -0.70 -7.47 -1.98
CA LYS A 69 0.29 -8.54 -1.82
C LYS A 69 1.07 -8.39 -0.52
N THR A 70 1.57 -7.20 -0.22
CA THR A 70 2.35 -6.91 0.99
C THR A 70 1.50 -7.12 2.24
N MET A 71 0.25 -6.67 2.21
CA MET A 71 -0.72 -6.89 3.28
C MET A 71 -0.92 -8.39 3.53
N THR A 72 -1.12 -9.17 2.46
CA THR A 72 -1.30 -10.64 2.58
C THR A 72 -0.03 -11.33 3.07
N GLN A 73 1.14 -10.95 2.58
CA GLN A 73 2.43 -11.50 3.00
C GLN A 73 2.71 -11.24 4.49
N SER A 74 2.29 -10.08 5.02
CA SER A 74 2.44 -9.78 6.46
C SER A 74 1.61 -10.68 7.37
N MET A 75 0.57 -11.36 6.85
CA MET A 75 -0.25 -12.30 7.63
C MET A 75 0.49 -13.61 7.93
N GLU A 76 1.44 -14.02 7.07
CA GLU A 76 2.19 -15.27 7.23
C GLU A 76 3.07 -15.28 8.50
N PRO A 77 3.91 -14.26 8.77
CA PRO A 77 4.65 -14.17 10.03
C PRO A 77 3.75 -14.20 11.27
N LEU A 78 2.57 -13.58 11.20
CA LEU A 78 1.62 -13.53 12.31
C LEU A 78 1.10 -14.93 12.63
N MET A 79 0.79 -15.75 11.62
CA MET A 79 0.38 -17.15 11.82
C MET A 79 1.48 -17.97 12.51
N ILE A 80 2.75 -17.79 12.13
CA ILE A 80 3.89 -18.49 12.75
C ILE A 80 4.03 -18.13 14.24
N VAL A 81 3.91 -16.84 14.59
CA VAL A 81 3.97 -16.39 15.98
C VAL A 81 2.85 -17.01 16.83
N VAL A 82 1.61 -17.00 16.31
CA VAL A 82 0.46 -17.61 17.00
C VAL A 82 0.66 -19.12 17.16
N MET A 83 1.11 -19.81 16.12
CA MET A 83 1.38 -21.25 16.16
C MET A 83 2.47 -21.57 17.20
N GLY A 84 3.54 -20.77 17.23
CA GLY A 84 4.63 -20.91 18.19
C GLY A 84 4.16 -20.74 19.64
N LEU A 85 3.30 -19.76 19.91
CA LEU A 85 2.70 -19.56 21.24
C LEU A 85 1.81 -20.73 21.67
N LEU A 86 0.97 -21.22 20.75
CA LEU A 86 0.09 -22.36 21.03
C LEU A 86 0.91 -23.61 21.34
N ILE A 87 1.87 -23.96 20.48
CA ILE A 87 2.74 -25.13 20.68
C ILE A 87 3.57 -24.96 21.96
N GLY A 88 4.15 -23.78 22.19
CA GLY A 88 4.94 -23.49 23.39
C GLY A 88 4.13 -23.67 24.68
N THR A 89 2.87 -23.24 24.70
CA THR A 89 1.98 -23.40 25.86
C THR A 89 1.64 -24.87 26.11
N ILE A 90 1.36 -25.64 25.06
CA ILE A 90 1.11 -27.09 25.16
C ILE A 90 2.36 -27.80 25.68
N MET A 91 3.53 -27.49 25.13
CA MET A 91 4.80 -28.08 25.57
C MET A 91 5.08 -27.76 27.05
N ALA A 92 4.92 -26.51 27.48
CA ALA A 92 5.09 -26.13 28.87
C ALA A 92 4.13 -26.90 29.80
N SER A 93 2.88 -27.08 29.37
CA SER A 93 1.86 -27.80 30.13
C SER A 93 2.20 -29.28 30.35
N ILE A 94 2.96 -29.89 29.44
CA ILE A 94 3.38 -31.31 29.54
C ILE A 94 4.77 -31.44 30.19
N MET A 95 5.72 -30.60 29.78
CA MET A 95 7.12 -30.71 30.17
C MET A 95 7.33 -30.38 31.66
N VAL A 96 6.65 -29.36 32.19
CA VAL A 96 6.74 -28.96 33.60
C VAL A 96 6.31 -30.09 34.55
N PRO A 97 5.09 -30.68 34.43
CA PRO A 97 4.71 -31.78 35.33
C PRO A 97 5.56 -33.02 35.13
N MET A 98 6.00 -33.31 33.89
CA MET A 98 6.90 -34.42 33.61
C MET A 98 8.24 -34.25 34.36
N TYR A 99 8.83 -33.06 34.31
CA TYR A 99 10.08 -32.75 35.02
C TYR A 99 9.93 -32.92 36.54
N ASN A 100 8.81 -32.43 37.11
CA ASN A 100 8.52 -32.58 38.53
C ASN A 100 8.35 -34.07 38.93
N LEU A 101 7.69 -34.87 38.09
CA LEU A 101 7.52 -36.31 38.33
C LEU A 101 8.87 -37.04 38.33
N THR A 102 9.74 -36.74 37.36
CA THR A 102 11.08 -37.34 37.29
C THR A 102 11.93 -36.98 38.51
N GLN A 103 11.84 -35.74 39.00
CA GLN A 103 12.55 -35.29 40.20
C GLN A 103 12.09 -36.03 41.46
N GLN A 104 10.78 -36.24 41.63
CA GLN A 104 10.25 -36.99 42.77
C GLN A 104 10.71 -38.45 42.77
N LEU A 105 10.79 -39.08 41.60
CA LEU A 105 11.26 -40.46 41.47
C LEU A 105 12.75 -40.63 41.77
N GLN A 106 13.58 -39.60 41.59
CA GLN A 106 15.02 -39.65 41.91
C GLN A 106 15.32 -39.43 43.40
N ASN A 107 14.37 -38.83 44.14
CA ASN A 107 14.51 -38.56 45.58
C ASN A 107 13.93 -39.68 46.47
N ILE A 108 13.42 -40.76 45.89
CA ILE A 108 12.99 -42.00 46.57
C ILE A 108 14.09 -43.04 46.41
#